data_AF-A0A151QLB5-F1
#
_entry.id   AF-A0A151QLB5-F1
#
_cell.length_a   1.000
_cell.length_b   1.000
_cell.length_c   1.000
_cell.angle_alpha   90.00
_cell.angle_beta   90.00
_cell.angle_gamma   90.00
#
_symmetry.space_group_name_H-M   'P 1'
#
loop_
_entity.id
_entity.type
_entity.pdbx_description
1 polymer ?
#
loop_
_entity_poly.entity_id
_entity_poly.type
_entity_poly.pdbx_seq_one_letter_code
_entity_poly.pdbx_strand_id
1 'polypeptide(L)' 'ARGSLGLAASRRIFRDHSGAFIGGFATYLGSSDAFQAKLVVVMMAINHVHDVGWHNLWLECDSKFVLTALRGVTIVP' A
#
# COMPACT_ATOMS: atom_id res chain seq x y z
N ALA A 1 15.71 -15.11 -2.89
CA ALA A 1 14.86 -15.48 -4.03
C ALA A 1 14.44 -14.21 -4.75
N ARG A 2 14.64 -14.09 -6.06
CA ARG A 2 14.11 -12.98 -6.88
C ARG A 2 12.66 -13.36 -7.22
N GLY A 3 11.68 -12.53 -6.86
CA GLY A 3 10.27 -12.81 -7.14
C GLY A 3 10.03 -12.98 -8.65
N SER A 4 9.05 -13.79 -9.04
CA SER A 4 8.68 -13.90 -10.45
C SER A 4 7.94 -12.65 -10.90
N LEU A 5 8.41 -12.02 -11.97
CA LEU A 5 7.71 -10.89 -12.58
C LEU A 5 6.43 -11.39 -13.26
N GLY A 6 5.34 -10.69 -13.01
CA GLY A 6 4.05 -10.93 -13.66
C GLY A 6 3.25 -9.63 -13.74
N LEU A 7 2.14 -9.67 -14.49
CA LEU A 7 1.21 -8.56 -14.54
C LEU A 7 0.64 -8.30 -13.15
N ALA A 8 0.83 -7.08 -12.66
CA ALA A 8 0.43 -6.66 -11.33
C ALA A 8 -0.65 -5.59 -11.42
N ALA A 9 -1.71 -5.79 -10.65
CA ALA A 9 -2.71 -4.80 -10.37
C ALA A 9 -2.94 -4.77 -8.85
N SER A 10 -3.46 -3.66 -8.35
CA SER A 10 -3.71 -3.51 -6.93
C SER A 10 -4.98 -2.73 -6.68
N ARG A 11 -5.63 -3.03 -5.55
CA ARG A 11 -6.85 -2.37 -5.10
C ARG A 11 -6.62 -1.77 -3.72
N ARG A 12 -7.18 -0.59 -3.48
CA ARG A 12 -7.17 0.09 -2.19
C ARG A 12 -8.60 0.36 -1.74
N ILE A 13 -8.82 0.19 -0.45
CA ILE A 13 -10.09 0.47 0.22
C ILE A 13 -9.77 1.34 1.41
N PHE A 14 -10.38 2.51 1.47
CA PHE A 14 -10.33 3.41 2.60
C PHE A 14 -11.60 3.26 3.41
N ARG A 15 -11.43 3.16 4.72
CA ARG A 15 -12.52 3.11 5.68
C ARG A 15 -12.29 4.15 6.76
N ASP A 16 -13.37 4.70 7.31
CA ASP A 16 -13.28 5.53 8.50
C ASP A 16 -13.10 4.67 9.76
N HIS A 17 -13.01 5.32 10.92
CA HIS A 17 -12.86 4.66 12.21
C HIS A 17 -14.04 3.77 12.62
N SER A 18 -15.23 3.95 12.01
CA SER A 18 -16.40 3.10 12.22
C SER A 18 -16.40 1.87 11.29
N GLY A 19 -15.44 1.81 10.36
CA GLY A 19 -15.35 0.79 9.32
C GLY A 19 -16.19 1.12 8.07
N ALA A 20 -16.80 2.29 7.99
CA ALA A 20 -17.60 2.71 6.83
C ALA A 20 -16.68 2.97 5.62
N PHE A 21 -17.11 2.53 4.43
CA PHE A 21 -16.38 2.77 3.20
C PHE A 21 -16.41 4.25 2.82
N ILE A 22 -15.23 4.86 2.66
CA ILE A 22 -15.09 6.27 2.30
C ILE A 22 -14.42 6.48 0.93
N GLY A 23 -13.93 5.41 0.31
CA GLY A 23 -13.36 5.47 -1.03
C GLY A 23 -12.45 4.29 -1.35
N GLY A 24 -12.05 4.20 -2.61
CA GLY A 24 -11.12 3.19 -3.08
C GLY A 24 -10.75 3.39 -4.53
N PHE A 25 -9.60 2.86 -4.92
CA PHE A 25 -9.14 2.88 -6.30
C PHE A 25 -8.47 1.56 -6.67
N ALA A 26 -8.42 1.30 -7.97
CA ALA A 26 -7.64 0.22 -8.55
C ALA A 26 -6.58 0.82 -9.46
N THR A 27 -5.37 0.27 -9.43
CA THR A 27 -4.26 0.71 -10.27
C THR A 27 -3.61 -0.49 -10.93
N TYR A 28 -3.31 -0.35 -12.21
CA TYR A 28 -2.43 -1.27 -12.93
C TYR A 28 -0.98 -0.83 -12.71
N LEU A 29 -0.09 -1.79 -12.44
CA LEU A 29 1.31 -1.53 -12.08
C LEU A 29 2.29 -2.07 -13.12
N GLY A 30 1.79 -2.59 -14.24
CA GLY A 30 2.65 -3.24 -15.23
C GLY A 30 3.22 -4.56 -14.71
N SER A 31 4.47 -4.85 -15.09
CA SER A 31 5.18 -6.05 -14.67
C SER A 31 5.99 -5.78 -13.40
N SER A 32 5.66 -6.45 -12.31
CA SER A 32 6.34 -6.29 -11.02
C SER A 32 6.34 -7.60 -10.26
N ASP A 33 7.33 -7.81 -9.38
CA ASP A 33 7.19 -8.84 -8.36
C ASP A 33 6.14 -8.43 -7.30
N ALA A 34 5.58 -9.43 -6.61
CA ALA A 34 4.49 -9.23 -5.67
C ALA A 34 4.86 -8.37 -4.46
N PHE A 35 6.12 -8.41 -4.00
CA PHE A 35 6.56 -7.61 -2.86
C PHE A 35 6.69 -6.14 -3.25
N GLN A 36 7.39 -5.85 -4.35
CA GLN A 36 7.53 -4.49 -4.89
C GLN A 36 6.16 -3.89 -5.23
N ALA A 37 5.30 -4.64 -5.91
CA ALA A 37 3.96 -4.19 -6.25
C ALA A 37 3.16 -3.77 -5.00
N LYS A 38 3.16 -4.61 -3.96
CA LYS A 38 2.45 -4.30 -2.71
C LYS A 38 3.06 -3.10 -2.00
N LEU A 39 4.39 -3.02 -1.90
CA LEU A 39 5.08 -1.91 -1.23
C LEU A 39 4.79 -0.57 -1.91
N VAL A 40 4.94 -0.50 -3.24
CA VAL A 40 4.67 0.71 -4.03
C VAL A 40 3.25 1.18 -3.83
N VAL A 41 2.26 0.28 -3.88
CA VAL A 41 0.87 0.71 -3.76
C VAL A 41 0.51 1.05 -2.30
N VAL A 42 1.20 0.53 -1.29
CA VAL A 42 1.04 1.04 0.08
C VAL A 42 1.59 2.46 0.19
N MET A 43 2.78 2.74 -0.36
CA MET A 43 3.34 4.10 -0.37
C MET A 43 2.43 5.09 -1.10
N MET A 44 1.88 4.71 -2.26
CA MET A 44 0.90 5.53 -2.97
C MET A 44 -0.36 5.79 -2.14
N ALA A 45 -0.86 4.78 -1.41
CA ALA A 45 -2.01 4.95 -0.55
C ALA A 45 -1.72 5.93 0.60
N ILE A 46 -0.54 5.85 1.22
CA ILE A 46 -0.09 6.76 2.30
C ILE A 46 0.03 8.21 1.79
N ASN A 47 0.63 8.41 0.62
CA ASN A 47 0.72 9.75 0.03
C ASN A 47 -0.67 10.31 -0.27
N HIS A 48 -1.55 9.50 -0.87
CA HIS A 48 -2.91 9.93 -1.21
C HIS A 48 -3.71 10.37 0.02
N VAL A 49 -3.68 9.57 1.10
CA VAL A 49 -4.40 9.92 2.34
C VAL A 49 -3.81 11.15 3.02
N HIS A 50 -2.50 11.35 2.94
CA HIS A 50 -1.86 12.57 3.42
C HIS A 50 -2.31 13.81 2.62
N ASP A 51 -2.37 13.71 1.29
CA ASP A 51 -2.79 14.80 0.40
C ASP A 51 -4.25 15.24 0.63
N VAL A 52 -5.12 14.32 1.08
CA VAL A 52 -6.52 14.61 1.45
C VAL A 52 -6.70 14.97 2.93
N GLY A 53 -5.60 15.12 3.69
CA GLY A 53 -5.63 15.58 5.08
C GLY A 53 -5.93 14.50 6.13
N TRP A 54 -5.83 13.22 5.79
CA TRP A 54 -6.03 12.11 6.73
C TRP A 54 -4.70 11.70 7.36
N HIS A 55 -4.40 12.27 8.53
CA HIS A 55 -3.12 12.06 9.23
C HIS A 55 -3.11 10.87 10.20
N ASN A 56 -4.29 10.34 10.55
CA ASN A 56 -4.43 9.18 11.43
C ASN A 56 -4.82 7.96 10.60
N LEU A 57 -3.91 6.98 10.48
CA LEU A 57 -4.05 5.87 9.55
C LEU A 57 -3.79 4.54 10.25
N TRP A 58 -4.66 3.58 9.96
CA TRP A 58 -4.42 2.17 10.28
C TRP A 58 -4.28 1.40 8.97
N LEU A 59 -3.08 0.85 8.74
CA LEU A 59 -2.76 0.11 7.53
C LEU A 59 -3.03 -1.38 7.73
N GLU A 60 -4.00 -1.91 6.99
CA GLU A 60 -4.23 -3.35 6.87
C GLU A 60 -3.52 -3.89 5.61
N CYS A 61 -2.61 -4.86 5.77
CA CYS A 61 -1.89 -5.50 4.67
C CYS A 61 -1.67 -6.98 4.98
N ASP A 62 -1.96 -7.85 4.01
CA ASP A 62 -1.77 -9.31 4.10
C ASP A 62 -0.29 -9.75 3.99
N SER A 63 0.63 -8.82 3.70
CA SER A 63 2.05 -9.09 3.55
C SER A 63 2.83 -8.69 4.79
N LYS A 64 3.28 -9.69 5.56
CA LYS A 64 4.18 -9.49 6.71
C LYS A 64 5.46 -8.76 6.30
N PHE A 65 6.03 -9.05 5.13
CA PHE A 65 7.23 -8.37 4.64
C PHE A 65 7.00 -6.87 4.44
N VAL A 66 5.84 -6.47 3.90
CA VAL A 66 5.50 -5.05 3.70
C VAL A 66 5.30 -4.36 5.04
N LEU A 67 4.56 -4.99 5.96
CA LEU A 67 4.38 -4.45 7.31
C LEU A 67 5.71 -4.30 8.06
N THR A 68 6.63 -5.27 7.94
CA THR A 68 7.96 -5.19 8.55
C THR A 68 8.80 -4.06 7.93
N ALA A 69 8.79 -3.91 6.60
CA ALA A 69 9.51 -2.83 5.92
C ALA A 69 9.03 -1.44 6.37
N LEU A 70 7.72 -1.28 6.59
CA LEU A 70 7.12 -0.02 7.02
C LEU A 70 7.24 0.25 8.53
N ARG A 71 7.40 -0.79 9.35
CA ARG A 71 7.69 -0.65 10.79
C ARG A 71 9.15 -0.31 11.05
N GLY A 72 10.06 -0.75 10.18
CA GLY A 72 11.50 -0.56 10.32
C GLY A 72 12.04 0.77 9.78
N VAL A 73 11.26 1.85 9.73
CA VAL A 73 11.68 3.11 9.10
C VAL A 73 12.82 3.78 9.89
N THR A 74 14.05 3.40 9.53
CA THR A 74 15.08 4.30 9.00
C THR A 74 15.35 3.88 7.56
N ILE A 75 14.44 4.19 6.65
CA ILE A 75 14.72 4.12 5.21
C ILE A 75 14.35 5.47 4.62
N VAL A 76 15.38 6.30 4.53
CA VAL A 76 15.54 7.53 3.74
C VAL A 76 16.72 7.24 2.80
N PRO A 77 16.65 7.67 1.53
CA PRO A 77 17.50 8.79 1.11
C PRO A 77 16.68 10.03 0.75
#